data_AF-X0W435-F1
#
_entry.id   AF-X0W435-F1
#
_cell.length_a   1.000
_cell.length_b   1.000
_cell.length_c   1.000
_cell.angle_alpha   90.00
_cell.angle_beta   90.00
_cell.angle_gamma   90.00
#
_symmetry.space_group_name_H-M   'P 1'
#
loop_
_entity.id
_entity.type
_entity.pdbx_description
1 polymer ?
#
loop_
_entity_poly.entity_id
_entity_poly.type
_entity_poly.pdbx_seq_one_letter_code
_entity_poly.pdbx_strand_id
1 'polypeptide(L)'
;GISDELLKADPDEDMTARLADQDEPEIPVKLKTNVTGSPAIVDRAEVELIIYQRARELLTKVRQYLEARGLMKHVVCGVVMTGGASVIKNHVQLANAVLQVSSRQGTPNNVENSIQAVAAPTYAAAVGLVRHAFAYRAAVRSGQIDADGPGAPVWRRVWRFVNQFLLPR
;
A
#
# COMPACT_ATOMS: atom_id res chain seq x y z
N GLY A 1 -11.74 -34.47 41.38
CA GLY A 1 -10.47 -33.73 41.31
C GLY A 1 -10.10 -33.66 39.85
N ILE A 2 -9.86 -32.46 39.35
CA ILE A 2 -9.44 -32.22 37.96
C ILE A 2 -7.98 -32.70 37.84
N SER A 3 -7.63 -33.33 36.72
CA SER A 3 -6.30 -33.90 36.45
C SER A 3 -5.20 -32.82 36.38
N ASP A 4 -4.01 -33.13 36.90
CA ASP A 4 -2.84 -32.23 36.95
C ASP A 4 -2.28 -31.82 35.56
N GLU A 5 -2.76 -32.42 34.47
CA GLU A 5 -2.44 -32.02 33.09
C GLU A 5 -3.17 -30.74 32.64
N LEU A 6 -4.20 -30.28 33.36
CA LEU A 6 -4.95 -29.04 33.07
C LEU A 6 -4.43 -27.82 33.84
N LEU A 7 -3.31 -27.95 34.56
CA LEU A 7 -2.70 -26.89 35.39
C LEU A 7 -1.36 -26.36 34.89
N LYS A 8 -0.86 -26.84 33.74
CA LYS A 8 0.28 -26.22 33.05
C LYS A 8 -0.17 -25.57 31.76
N ALA A 9 -0.73 -24.36 31.90
CA ALA A 9 -0.51 -23.36 30.88
C ALA A 9 0.92 -22.85 31.13
N ASP A 10 1.90 -23.33 30.36
CA ASP A 10 3.26 -22.82 30.39
C ASP A 10 3.22 -21.32 30.00
N PRO A 11 3.48 -20.38 30.92
CA PRO A 11 3.45 -18.95 30.60
C PRO A 11 4.73 -18.49 29.88
N ASP A 12 5.64 -19.41 29.58
CA ASP A 12 7.03 -19.09 29.25
C ASP A 12 7.40 -19.34 27.79
N GLU A 13 6.61 -20.07 26.98
CA GLU A 13 6.93 -20.28 25.56
C GLU A 13 6.65 -19.04 24.69
N ASP A 14 5.56 -18.32 24.96
CA ASP A 14 5.24 -17.05 24.26
C ASP A 14 6.13 -15.89 24.75
N MET A 15 6.63 -15.95 26.00
CA MET A 15 7.56 -14.97 26.54
C MET A 15 9.01 -15.22 26.08
N THR A 16 9.44 -16.48 25.97
CA THR A 16 10.77 -16.81 25.42
C THR A 16 10.85 -16.53 23.92
N ALA A 17 9.77 -16.71 23.15
CA ALA A 17 9.70 -16.28 21.76
C ALA A 17 9.76 -14.74 21.60
N ARG A 18 9.23 -13.98 22.56
CA ARG A 18 9.33 -12.50 22.60
C ARG A 18 10.69 -11.99 23.06
N LEU A 19 11.42 -12.76 23.86
CA LEU A 19 12.79 -12.45 24.30
C LEU A 19 13.85 -12.90 23.28
N ALA A 20 13.52 -13.80 22.34
CA ALA A 20 14.45 -14.27 21.31
C ALA A 20 14.75 -13.23 20.20
N ASP A 21 14.01 -12.12 20.12
CA ASP A 21 14.26 -11.03 19.16
C ASP A 21 15.23 -9.95 19.73
N GLN A 22 15.77 -10.13 20.96
CA GLN A 22 16.49 -9.08 21.69
C GLN A 22 18.03 -9.08 21.64
N ASP A 23 18.70 -10.03 20.99
CA ASP A 23 20.18 -10.06 21.00
C ASP A 23 20.80 -10.48 19.65
N GLU A 24 20.27 -10.03 18.52
CA GLU A 24 21.12 -9.95 17.32
C GLU A 24 22.01 -8.72 17.45
N PRO A 25 23.35 -8.84 17.38
CA PRO A 25 24.23 -7.69 17.45
C PRO A 25 23.85 -6.72 16.33
N GLU A 26 23.40 -5.51 16.68
CA GLU A 26 23.01 -4.51 15.69
C GLU A 26 24.23 -4.16 14.83
N ILE A 27 24.29 -4.76 13.63
CA ILE A 27 25.39 -4.54 12.71
C ILE A 27 25.31 -3.07 12.26
N PRO A 28 26.38 -2.27 12.48
CA PRO A 28 26.38 -0.88 12.07
C PRO A 28 26.22 -0.77 10.56
N VAL A 29 25.38 0.17 10.14
CA VAL A 29 24.93 0.29 8.75
C VAL A 29 25.95 1.13 7.98
N LYS A 30 26.53 0.54 6.92
CA LYS A 30 27.36 1.28 5.97
C LYS A 30 26.48 1.97 4.94
N LEU A 31 26.52 3.29 4.92
CA LEU A 31 25.85 4.13 3.94
C LEU A 31 26.48 3.96 2.56
N LYS A 32 25.66 3.80 1.51
CA LYS A 32 26.12 3.73 0.12
C LYS A 32 26.67 5.06 -0.38
N THR A 33 26.12 6.16 0.12
CA THR A 33 26.51 7.53 -0.19
C THR A 33 26.46 8.34 1.10
N ASN A 34 27.47 9.17 1.34
CA ASN A 34 27.53 10.12 2.45
C ASN A 34 27.95 11.50 1.92
N VAL A 35 27.61 12.54 2.69
CA VAL A 35 28.10 13.89 2.42
C VAL A 35 29.57 13.97 2.84
N THR A 36 30.37 14.77 2.14
CA THR A 36 31.77 15.01 2.48
C THR A 36 31.90 15.43 3.95
N GLY A 37 32.72 14.70 4.71
CA GLY A 37 32.93 14.95 6.14
C GLY A 37 31.98 14.23 7.10
N SER A 38 30.98 13.49 6.59
CA SER A 38 30.08 12.67 7.43
C SER A 38 30.56 11.23 7.55
N PRO A 39 30.34 10.56 8.70
CA PRO A 39 30.71 9.15 8.84
C PRO A 39 29.94 8.28 7.84
N ALA A 40 30.64 7.35 7.18
CA ALA A 40 30.03 6.41 6.23
C ALA A 40 29.37 5.21 6.94
N ILE A 41 29.67 5.00 8.21
CA ILE A 41 29.13 3.94 9.05
C ILE A 41 28.34 4.62 10.16
N VAL A 42 27.07 4.28 10.28
CA VAL A 42 26.15 4.85 11.27
C VAL A 42 25.52 3.75 12.10
N ASP A 43 25.10 4.12 13.31
CA ASP A 43 24.38 3.21 14.18
C ASP A 43 23.00 2.88 13.59
N ARG A 44 22.60 1.62 13.69
CA ARG A 44 21.33 1.14 13.14
C ARG A 44 20.16 1.76 13.91
N ALA A 45 20.24 1.78 15.23
CA ALA A 45 19.22 2.37 16.11
C ALA A 45 18.93 3.83 15.76
N GLU A 46 19.96 4.63 15.44
CA GLU A 46 19.79 6.03 15.05
C GLU A 46 18.98 6.16 13.75
N VAL A 47 19.30 5.34 12.74
CA VAL A 47 18.58 5.34 11.46
C VAL A 47 17.14 4.89 11.65
N GLU A 48 16.90 3.85 12.44
CA GLU A 48 15.56 3.34 12.74
C GLU A 48 14.71 4.39 13.47
N LEU A 49 15.30 5.12 14.42
CA LEU A 49 14.63 6.23 15.11
C LEU A 49 14.23 7.33 14.13
N ILE A 50 15.12 7.72 13.22
CA ILE A 50 14.82 8.73 12.19
C ILE A 50 13.66 8.26 11.30
N ILE A 51 13.70 7.00 10.84
CA ILE A 51 12.63 6.41 10.02
C ILE A 51 11.30 6.41 10.79
N TYR A 52 11.31 6.00 12.06
CA TYR A 52 10.13 5.98 12.92
C TYR A 52 9.52 7.38 13.08
N GLN A 53 10.33 8.39 13.40
CA GLN A 53 9.85 9.76 13.56
C GLN A 53 9.24 10.31 12.27
N ARG A 54 9.88 10.07 11.12
CA ARG A 54 9.35 10.47 9.82
C ARG A 54 8.05 9.76 9.45
N ALA A 55 7.98 8.45 9.66
CA ALA A 55 6.77 7.69 9.42
C ALA A 55 5.61 8.20 10.28
N ARG A 56 5.85 8.43 11.58
CA ARG A 56 4.86 8.96 12.52
C ARG A 56 4.40 10.37 12.11
N GLU A 57 5.32 11.24 11.72
CA GLU A 57 5.03 12.59 11.24
C GLU A 57 4.10 12.57 10.03
N LEU A 58 4.43 11.75 9.02
CA LEU A 58 3.63 11.63 7.79
C LEU A 58 2.23 11.05 8.08
N LEU A 59 2.14 10.01 8.90
CA LEU A 59 0.84 9.43 9.30
C LEU A 59 0.00 10.44 10.10
N THR A 60 0.63 11.24 10.95
CA THR A 60 -0.05 12.31 11.71
C THR A 60 -0.60 13.38 10.78
N LYS A 61 0.17 13.80 9.77
CA LYS A 61 -0.29 14.74 8.74
C LYS A 61 -1.47 14.17 7.93
N VAL A 62 -1.42 12.88 7.58
CA VAL A 62 -2.53 12.20 6.91
C VAL A 62 -3.78 12.21 7.79
N ARG A 63 -3.65 11.88 9.08
CA ARG A 63 -4.77 11.94 10.03
C ARG A 63 -5.39 13.34 10.11
N GLN A 64 -4.56 14.36 10.31
CA GLN A 64 -5.02 15.75 10.39
C GLN A 64 -5.77 16.17 9.12
N TYR A 65 -5.29 15.76 7.95
CA TYR A 65 -5.96 16.02 6.67
C TYR A 65 -7.34 15.34 6.59
N LEU A 66 -7.44 14.08 7.01
CA LEU A 66 -8.70 13.34 7.03
C LEU A 66 -9.70 13.92 8.03
N GLU A 67 -9.23 14.31 9.22
CA GLU A 67 -10.04 14.96 10.26
C GLU A 67 -10.56 16.33 9.79
N ALA A 68 -9.70 17.17 9.23
CA ALA A 68 -10.06 18.51 8.74
C ALA A 68 -11.14 18.47 7.65
N ARG A 69 -11.21 17.38 6.87
CA ARG A 69 -12.24 17.16 5.84
C ARG A 69 -13.45 16.35 6.32
N GLY A 70 -13.48 15.97 7.60
CA GLY A 70 -14.52 15.12 8.16
C GLY A 70 -14.58 13.73 7.51
N LEU A 71 -13.49 13.25 6.91
CA LEU A 71 -13.41 11.97 6.22
C LEU A 71 -13.20 10.79 7.17
N MET A 72 -12.67 11.03 8.38
CA MET A 72 -12.41 9.95 9.36
C MET A 72 -13.64 9.09 9.65
N LYS A 73 -14.84 9.69 9.69
CA LYS A 73 -16.11 8.97 9.90
C LYS A 73 -16.49 8.00 8.77
N HIS A 74 -15.88 8.15 7.59
CA HIS A 74 -16.13 7.32 6.42
C HIS A 74 -15.12 6.17 6.27
N VAL A 75 -14.05 6.13 7.07
CA VAL A 75 -12.99 5.10 7.02
C VAL A 75 -13.38 3.88 7.87
N VAL A 76 -14.61 3.37 7.70
CA VAL A 76 -15.17 2.27 8.51
C VAL A 76 -14.42 0.95 8.27
N CYS A 77 -13.97 0.72 7.04
CA CYS A 77 -13.24 -0.49 6.65
C CYS A 77 -11.72 -0.41 6.90
N GLY A 78 -11.26 0.66 7.56
CA GLY A 78 -9.86 0.89 7.82
C GLY A 78 -9.06 1.38 6.61
N VAL A 79 -7.73 1.30 6.71
CA VAL A 79 -6.76 1.80 5.75
C VAL A 79 -5.94 0.66 5.16
N VAL A 80 -5.64 0.77 3.86
CA VAL A 80 -4.73 -0.15 3.17
C VAL A 80 -3.46 0.60 2.83
N MET A 81 -2.33 0.11 3.33
CA MET A 81 -1.01 0.65 3.05
C MET A 81 -0.37 -0.11 1.89
N THR A 82 0.10 0.61 0.88
CA THR A 82 0.76 0.02 -0.30
C THR A 82 2.05 0.77 -0.61
N GLY A 83 2.77 0.34 -1.65
CA GLY A 83 4.04 0.94 -2.06
C GLY A 83 5.26 0.37 -1.31
N GLY A 84 6.44 0.93 -1.56
CA GLY A 84 7.67 0.46 -0.90
C GLY A 84 7.70 0.80 0.59
N ALA A 85 7.14 1.95 0.99
CA ALA A 85 7.12 2.38 2.39
C ALA A 85 6.30 1.45 3.29
N SER A 86 5.30 0.75 2.77
CA SER A 86 4.52 -0.20 3.56
C SER A 86 5.29 -1.46 3.97
N VAL A 87 6.51 -1.67 3.44
CA VAL A 87 7.39 -2.81 3.77
C VAL A 87 8.26 -2.53 4.99
N ILE A 88 8.31 -1.28 5.48
CA ILE A 88 9.07 -0.92 6.69
C ILE A 88 8.58 -1.76 7.89
N LYS A 89 9.51 -2.29 8.69
CA LYS A 89 9.19 -3.09 9.90
C LYS A 89 8.25 -2.29 10.80
N ASN A 90 7.19 -2.95 11.27
CA ASN A 90 6.19 -2.39 12.18
C ASN A 90 5.41 -1.16 11.65
N HIS A 91 5.43 -0.87 10.35
CA HIS A 91 4.79 0.33 9.81
C HIS A 91 3.25 0.28 9.89
N VAL A 92 2.66 -0.91 9.72
CA VAL A 92 1.22 -1.14 9.86
C VAL A 92 0.76 -0.90 11.31
N GLN A 93 1.55 -1.36 12.28
CA GLN A 93 1.31 -1.17 13.72
C GLN A 93 1.38 0.32 14.08
N LEU A 94 2.35 1.04 13.53
CA LEU A 94 2.43 2.49 13.69
C LEU A 94 1.22 3.20 13.08
N ALA A 95 0.78 2.80 11.89
CA ALA A 95 -0.42 3.35 11.25
C ALA A 95 -1.68 3.10 12.08
N ASN A 96 -1.86 1.90 12.63
CA ASN A 96 -2.95 1.59 13.57
C ASN A 96 -2.94 2.54 14.78
N ALA A 97 -1.76 2.73 15.39
CA ALA A 97 -1.62 3.59 16.56
C ALA A 97 -1.91 5.07 16.26
N VAL A 98 -1.45 5.58 15.11
CA VAL A 98 -1.60 6.99 14.75
C VAL A 98 -3.01 7.29 14.22
N LEU A 99 -3.53 6.47 13.31
CA LEU A 99 -4.81 6.70 12.63
C LEU A 99 -6.02 6.27 13.46
N GLN A 100 -5.83 5.45 14.51
CA GLN A 100 -6.90 4.92 15.36
C GLN A 100 -7.98 4.14 14.58
N VAL A 101 -7.59 3.55 13.46
CA VAL A 101 -8.42 2.66 12.62
C VAL A 101 -7.60 1.46 12.20
N SER A 102 -8.26 0.36 11.86
CA SER A 102 -7.57 -0.84 11.37
C SER A 102 -6.80 -0.52 10.09
N SER A 103 -5.54 -0.95 10.04
CA SER A 103 -4.61 -0.74 8.95
C SER A 103 -4.01 -2.09 8.57
N ARG A 104 -3.84 -2.31 7.28
CA ARG A 104 -3.20 -3.53 6.75
C ARG A 104 -2.29 -3.21 5.58
N GLN A 105 -1.30 -4.05 5.36
CA GLN A 105 -0.49 -4.01 4.14
C GLN A 105 -1.29 -4.61 2.99
N GLY A 106 -1.36 -3.91 1.86
CA GLY A 106 -2.02 -4.35 0.64
C GLY A 106 -1.00 -4.73 -0.43
N THR A 107 -1.24 -5.86 -1.09
CA THR A 107 -0.48 -6.32 -2.25
C THR A 107 -1.39 -6.36 -3.48
N PRO A 108 -0.85 -6.15 -4.69
CA PRO A 108 -1.62 -6.34 -5.91
C PRO A 108 -1.99 -7.81 -6.08
N ASN A 109 -3.28 -8.09 -6.30
CA ASN A 109 -3.83 -9.44 -6.49
C ASN A 109 -4.36 -9.64 -7.92
N ASN A 110 -4.62 -10.88 -8.32
CA ASN A 110 -5.20 -11.27 -9.62
C ASN A 110 -4.39 -10.76 -10.82
N VAL A 111 -3.08 -11.01 -10.80
CA VAL A 111 -2.20 -10.73 -11.94
C VAL A 111 -1.85 -12.09 -12.58
N GLU A 112 -2.56 -12.43 -13.64
CA GLU A 112 -2.35 -13.69 -14.37
C GLU A 112 -0.97 -13.70 -15.06
N ASN A 113 -0.35 -14.88 -15.19
CA ASN A 113 0.95 -15.08 -15.88
C ASN A 113 2.06 -14.12 -15.43
N SER A 114 2.05 -13.74 -14.15
CA SER A 114 2.97 -12.74 -13.63
C SER A 114 4.21 -13.37 -13.04
N ILE A 115 5.34 -12.71 -13.24
CA ILE A 115 6.57 -12.99 -12.49
C ILE A 115 6.24 -12.72 -11.02
N GLN A 116 6.54 -13.66 -10.12
CA GLN A 116 6.21 -13.61 -8.69
C GLN A 116 6.66 -12.29 -8.01
N ALA A 117 7.67 -11.62 -8.57
CA ALA A 117 8.15 -10.30 -8.14
C ALA A 117 7.08 -9.18 -8.17
N VAL A 118 6.06 -9.29 -9.03
CA VAL A 118 5.00 -8.27 -9.17
C VAL A 118 4.01 -8.31 -8.00
N ALA A 119 3.98 -9.40 -7.22
CA ALA A 119 3.13 -9.56 -6.04
C ALA A 119 3.68 -8.83 -4.78
N ALA A 120 4.39 -7.72 -4.98
CA ALA A 120 4.90 -6.88 -3.89
C ALA A 120 4.11 -5.56 -3.81
N PRO A 121 3.94 -4.98 -2.61
CA PRO A 121 3.20 -3.71 -2.45
C PRO A 121 3.84 -2.56 -3.24
N THR A 122 5.15 -2.62 -3.50
CA THR A 122 5.91 -1.67 -4.33
C THR A 122 5.34 -1.54 -5.74
N TYR A 123 4.75 -2.61 -6.30
CA TYR A 123 4.20 -2.62 -7.65
C TYR A 123 2.69 -2.33 -7.70
N ALA A 124 2.04 -2.06 -6.56
CA ALA A 124 0.60 -1.83 -6.49
C ALA A 124 0.11 -0.74 -7.46
N ALA A 125 0.86 0.37 -7.59
CA ALA A 125 0.53 1.45 -8.51
C ALA A 125 0.63 1.03 -9.99
N ALA A 126 1.73 0.38 -10.37
CA ALA A 126 1.96 -0.07 -11.75
C ALA A 126 0.91 -1.09 -12.18
N VAL A 127 0.62 -2.09 -11.34
CA VAL A 127 -0.42 -3.08 -11.61
C VAL A 127 -1.80 -2.42 -11.68
N GLY A 128 -2.09 -1.48 -10.78
CA GLY A 128 -3.35 -0.73 -10.78
C GLY A 128 -3.58 0.04 -12.08
N LEU A 129 -2.56 0.70 -12.62
CA LEU A 129 -2.61 1.41 -13.89
C LEU A 129 -2.91 0.47 -15.07
N VAL A 130 -2.20 -0.66 -15.14
CA VAL A 130 -2.40 -1.65 -16.20
C VAL A 130 -3.82 -2.22 -16.14
N ARG A 131 -4.29 -2.59 -14.94
CA ARG A 131 -5.66 -3.08 -14.74
C ARG A 131 -6.70 -2.03 -15.13
N HIS A 132 -6.47 -0.77 -14.76
CA HIS A 132 -7.34 0.33 -15.15
C HIS A 132 -7.42 0.50 -16.66
N ALA A 133 -6.28 0.43 -17.37
CA ALA A 133 -6.24 0.52 -18.83
C ALA A 133 -7.05 -0.59 -19.52
N PHE A 134 -6.92 -1.84 -19.05
CA PHE A 134 -7.72 -2.96 -19.57
C PHE A 134 -9.22 -2.78 -19.30
N ALA A 135 -9.60 -2.40 -18.08
CA ALA A 135 -10.99 -2.14 -17.71
C ALA A 135 -11.59 -0.99 -18.54
N TYR A 136 -10.85 0.10 -18.71
CA TYR A 136 -11.24 1.25 -19.52
C TYR A 136 -11.47 0.85 -20.98
N ARG A 137 -10.55 0.09 -21.59
CA ARG A 137 -10.71 -0.40 -22.97
C ARG A 137 -11.91 -1.34 -23.12
N ALA A 138 -12.18 -2.18 -22.13
CA ALA A 138 -13.35 -3.06 -22.13
C ALA A 138 -14.66 -2.26 -22.07
N ALA A 139 -14.71 -1.24 -21.20
CA ALA A 139 -15.88 -0.35 -21.06
C ALA A 139 -16.14 0.50 -22.32
N VAL A 140 -15.09 0.92 -23.03
CA VAL A 140 -15.22 1.58 -24.33
C VAL A 140 -15.75 0.63 -25.40
N ARG A 141 -15.31 -0.64 -25.42
CA ARG A 141 -15.80 -1.64 -26.36
C ARG A 141 -17.25 -2.06 -26.10
N SER A 142 -17.67 -2.12 -24.84
CA SER A 142 -19.05 -2.44 -24.46
C SER A 142 -20.03 -1.28 -24.66
N GLY A 143 -19.54 -0.10 -25.10
CA GLY A 143 -20.37 1.09 -25.31
C GLY A 143 -20.82 1.77 -24.02
N GLN A 144 -20.27 1.38 -22.86
CA GLN A 144 -20.56 2.03 -21.57
C GLN A 144 -19.82 3.36 -21.41
N ILE A 145 -18.72 3.55 -22.16
CA ILE A 145 -17.95 4.79 -22.21
C ILE A 145 -17.80 5.18 -23.68
N ASP A 146 -18.26 6.38 -24.04
CA ASP A 146 -18.00 6.94 -25.37
C ASP A 146 -16.48 7.12 -25.55
N ALA A 147 -15.90 6.47 -26.57
CA ALA A 147 -14.48 6.62 -26.92
C ALA A 147 -14.09 8.08 -27.24
N ASP A 148 -15.09 8.86 -27.60
CA ASP A 148 -15.04 10.29 -27.77
C ASP A 148 -14.92 10.95 -26.39
N GLY A 149 -13.72 11.41 -26.04
CA GLY A 149 -13.43 12.03 -24.76
C GLY A 149 -14.39 13.19 -24.41
N PRO A 150 -14.39 13.65 -23.14
CA PRO A 150 -15.30 14.71 -22.71
C PRO A 150 -15.06 15.97 -23.57
N GLY A 151 -16.02 16.30 -24.43
CA GLY A 151 -15.95 17.45 -25.36
C GLY A 151 -15.90 17.12 -26.85
N ALA A 152 -15.97 15.84 -27.28
CA ALA A 152 -16.08 15.54 -28.70
C ALA A 152 -17.41 16.08 -29.29
N PRO A 153 -17.38 16.73 -30.47
CA PRO A 153 -18.56 17.36 -31.03
C PRO A 153 -19.64 16.34 -31.42
N VAL A 154 -20.89 16.60 -31.02
CA VAL A 154 -22.06 15.72 -31.21
C VAL A 154 -22.29 15.36 -32.68
N TRP A 155 -21.97 16.25 -33.63
CA TRP A 155 -22.09 15.98 -35.06
C TRP A 155 -21.23 14.79 -35.50
N ARG A 156 -20.13 14.48 -34.80
CA ARG A 156 -19.24 13.36 -35.13
C ARG A 156 -19.90 12.00 -34.85
N ARG A 157 -20.78 11.92 -33.84
CA ARG A 157 -21.60 10.73 -33.54
C ARG A 157 -22.68 10.53 -34.59
N VAL A 158 -23.35 11.62 -34.98
CA VAL A 158 -24.37 11.62 -36.04
C VAL A 158 -23.73 11.26 -37.38
N TRP A 159 -22.57 11.85 -37.70
CA TRP A 159 -21.82 11.56 -38.92
C TRP A 159 -21.36 10.11 -38.97
N ARG A 160 -20.93 9.51 -37.85
CA ARG A 160 -20.62 8.07 -37.77
C ARG A 160 -21.85 7.19 -38.06
N PHE A 161 -23.02 7.58 -37.56
CA PHE A 161 -24.27 6.84 -37.79
C PHE A 161 -24.73 6.97 -39.25
N VAL A 162 -24.64 8.17 -39.83
CA VAL A 162 -24.96 8.43 -41.24
C VAL A 162 -23.98 7.69 -42.16
N ASN A 163 -22.66 7.73 -41.88
CA ASN A 163 -21.66 7.05 -42.70
C ASN A 163 -21.79 5.51 -42.63
N GLN A 164 -22.27 4.98 -41.50
CA GLN A 164 -22.53 3.55 -41.33
C GLN A 164 -23.78 3.07 -42.10
N PHE A 165 -24.73 3.96 -42.40
CA PHE A 165 -26.01 3.59 -43.05
C PHE A 165 -26.15 4.10 -44.50
N LEU A 166 -25.38 5.11 -44.91
CA LEU A 166 -25.59 5.83 -46.18
C LEU A 166 -24.49 5.58 -47.24
N LEU A 167 -23.40 4.88 -46.92
CA LEU A 167 -22.37 4.47 -47.90
C LEU A 167 -22.35 2.94 -48.06
N PRO A 168 -22.86 2.40 -49.18
CA PRO A 168 -22.57 1.03 -49.58
C PRO A 168 -21.08 0.91 -49.90
N ARG A 169 -20.51 -0.27 -49.61
CA ARG A 169 -19.09 -0.61 -49.83
C ARG A 169 -18.57 -0.24 -51.22
#